data_AF-A0A7C4YVG5-F1
#
_entry.id   AF-A0A7C4YVG5-F1
#
_cell.length_a   1.000
_cell.length_b   1.000
_cell.length_c   1.000
_cell.angle_alpha   90.00
_cell.angle_beta   90.00
_cell.angle_gamma   90.00
#
_symmetry.space_group_name_H-M   'P 1'
#
loop_
_entity.id
_entity.type
_entity.pdbx_description
1 polymer ?
#
loop_
_entity_poly.entity_id
_entity_poly.type
_entity_poly.pdbx_seq_one_letter_code
_entity_poly.pdbx_strand_id
1 'polypeptide(L)'
;MPRRSLARLYKDEFTGYSLAKFQQDLLAGLTVAAVALPLALAFGVASGASAAAGLVTAILAGFIMGALTGAPFQISGPTGAMSAVLIV
;
A
#
# COMPACT_ATOMS: atom_id res chain seq x y z
N MET A 1 -3.96 -12.19 -21.44
CA MET A 1 -3.52 -10.80 -21.14
C MET A 1 -2.07 -10.66 -21.58
N PRO A 2 -1.72 -9.68 -22.43
CA PRO A 2 -0.34 -9.52 -22.89
C PRO A 2 0.53 -9.16 -21.68
N ARG A 3 1.62 -9.91 -21.45
CA ARG A 3 2.63 -9.60 -20.42
C ARG A 3 3.33 -8.28 -20.80
N ARG A 4 2.73 -7.14 -20.45
CA ARG A 4 3.38 -5.84 -20.55
C ARG A 4 4.52 -5.81 -19.54
N SER A 5 5.73 -5.45 -19.98
CA SER A 5 6.88 -5.26 -19.09
C SER A 5 6.61 -4.13 -18.09
N LEU A 6 7.05 -4.24 -16.84
CA LEU A 6 6.90 -3.20 -15.80
C LEU A 6 7.33 -1.81 -16.30
N ALA A 7 8.44 -1.73 -17.03
CA ALA A 7 8.94 -0.48 -17.61
C ALA A 7 7.99 0.18 -18.62
N ARG A 8 7.11 -0.59 -19.28
CA ARG A 8 6.07 -0.04 -20.17
C ARG A 8 4.86 0.43 -19.39
N LEU A 9 4.45 -0.30 -18.35
CA LEU A 9 3.36 0.13 -17.47
C LEU A 9 3.69 1.48 -16.82
N TYR A 10 4.89 1.65 -16.28
CA TYR A 10 5.33 2.93 -15.71
C TYR A 10 5.34 4.06 -16.75
N LYS A 11 5.85 3.80 -17.96
CA LYS A 11 5.83 4.81 -19.03
C LYS A 11 4.40 5.19 -19.38
N ASP A 12 3.54 4.23 -19.67
CA ASP A 12 2.15 4.48 -20.05
C ASP A 12 1.37 5.22 -18.95
N GLU A 13 1.59 4.88 -17.67
CA GLU A 13 0.92 5.49 -16.51
C GLU A 13 1.29 6.97 -16.33
N PHE A 14 2.58 7.29 -16.44
CA PHE A 14 3.08 8.66 -16.26
C PHE A 14 3.03 9.50 -17.55
N THR A 15 2.67 8.91 -18.70
CA THR A 15 2.51 9.67 -19.95
C THR A 15 1.27 10.56 -19.87
N GLY A 16 1.47 11.87 -19.67
CA GLY A 16 0.37 12.84 -19.53
C GLY A 16 -0.12 13.05 -18.09
N TYR A 17 0.72 12.75 -17.10
CA TYR A 17 0.44 13.07 -15.70
C TYR A 17 0.37 14.59 -15.51
N SER A 18 -0.74 15.08 -14.95
CA SER A 18 -1.02 16.51 -14.76
C SER A 18 -1.12 16.86 -13.28
N LEU A 19 -0.98 18.15 -12.95
CA LEU A 19 -1.13 18.64 -11.57
C LEU A 19 -2.51 18.33 -10.98
N ALA A 20 -3.56 18.30 -11.82
CA ALA A 20 -4.90 17.94 -11.41
C ALA A 20 -5.00 16.46 -10.99
N LYS A 21 -4.36 15.55 -11.75
CA LYS A 21 -4.27 14.13 -11.37
C LYS A 21 -3.50 13.94 -10.06
N PHE A 22 -2.39 14.67 -9.89
CA PHE A 22 -1.63 14.64 -8.64
C PHE A 22 -2.46 15.05 -7.42
N GLN A 23 -3.28 16.10 -7.54
CA GLN A 23 -4.18 16.51 -6.46
C GLN A 23 -5.21 15.43 -6.13
N GLN A 24 -5.77 14.76 -7.14
CA GLN A 24 -6.70 13.65 -6.95
C GLN A 24 -6.03 12.46 -6.26
N ASP A 25 -4.83 12.07 -6.70
CA ASP A 25 -4.06 10.98 -6.11
C ASP A 25 -3.66 11.29 -4.66
N LEU A 26 -3.29 12.55 -4.37
CA LEU A 26 -2.94 12.96 -3.01
C LEU A 26 -4.14 12.89 -2.07
N LEU A 27 -5.31 13.36 -2.50
CA LEU A 27 -6.55 13.27 -1.72
C LEU A 27 -6.95 11.80 -1.50
N ALA A 28 -6.85 10.96 -2.54
CA ALA A 28 -7.11 9.53 -2.43
C ALA A 28 -6.10 8.83 -1.49
N GLY A 29 -4.83 9.21 -1.55
CA GLY A 29 -3.80 8.69 -0.65
C GLY A 29 -4.05 9.06 0.82
N LEU A 30 -4.50 10.29 1.08
CA LEU A 30 -4.86 10.74 2.43
C LEU A 30 -6.08 9.99 2.99
N THR A 31 -7.13 9.78 2.19
CA THR A 31 -8.30 9.02 2.65
C THR A 31 -7.96 7.57 2.94
N VAL A 32 -7.14 6.95 2.08
CA VAL A 32 -6.63 5.59 2.30
C VAL A 32 -5.76 5.52 3.56
N ALA A 33 -4.85 6.48 3.76
CA ALA A 33 -3.98 6.53 4.93
C ALA A 33 -4.78 6.64 6.24
N ALA A 34 -5.86 7.43 6.24
CA ALA A 34 -6.75 7.58 7.41
C ALA A 34 -7.41 6.26 7.81
N VAL A 35 -7.74 5.39 6.85
CA VAL A 35 -8.32 4.06 7.11
C VAL A 35 -7.22 3.01 7.41
N ALA A 36 -6.08 3.09 6.73
CA ALA A 36 -4.98 2.14 6.87
C ALA A 36 -4.25 2.26 8.21
N LEU A 37 -4.10 3.47 8.76
CA LEU A 37 -3.46 3.72 10.05
C LEU A 37 -4.07 2.90 11.21
N PRO A 38 -5.38 3.00 11.51
CA PRO A 38 -5.97 2.24 12.60
C PRO A 38 -5.94 0.73 12.33
N LEU A 39 -6.13 0.30 11.07
CA LEU A 39 -6.05 -1.12 10.69
C LEU A 39 -4.65 -1.70 10.94
N ALA A 40 -3.59 -0.98 10.55
CA ALA A 40 -2.21 -1.43 10.75
C ALA A 40 -1.84 -1.58 12.23
N LEU A 41 -2.28 -0.63 13.07
CA LEU A 41 -2.08 -0.70 14.51
C LEU A 41 -2.85 -1.89 15.11
N ALA A 42 -4.12 -2.06 14.74
CA ALA A 42 -4.95 -3.16 15.21
C ALA A 42 -4.37 -4.53 14.83
N PHE A 43 -3.92 -4.69 13.59
CA PHE A 43 -3.30 -5.91 13.09
C PHE A 43 -1.94 -6.20 13.74
N GLY A 44 -1.13 -5.17 14.01
CA GLY A 44 0.13 -5.34 14.74
C GLY A 44 -0.06 -5.82 16.18
N VAL A 45 -1.12 -5.38 16.86
CA VAL A 45 -1.46 -5.88 18.20
C VAL A 45 -2.10 -7.26 18.13
N ALA A 46 -2.99 -7.49 17.15
CA ALA A 46 -3.67 -8.77 16.97
C ALA A 46 -2.71 -9.92 16.65
N SER A 47 -1.56 -9.65 16.02
CA SER A 47 -0.53 -10.65 15.75
C SER A 47 0.37 -10.98 16.95
N GLY A 48 0.11 -10.42 18.15
CA GLY A 48 0.96 -10.59 19.33
C GLY A 48 2.24 -9.73 19.33
N ALA A 49 2.42 -8.86 18.32
CA ALA A 49 3.51 -7.90 18.26
C ALA A 49 3.11 -6.54 18.87
N SER A 50 3.92 -5.51 18.63
CA SER A 50 3.60 -4.13 19.03
C SER A 50 2.84 -3.39 17.93
N ALA A 51 2.02 -2.41 18.32
CA ALA A 51 1.35 -1.52 17.38
C ALA A 51 2.35 -0.81 16.44
N ALA A 52 3.52 -0.44 16.97
CA ALA A 52 4.60 0.16 16.19
C ALA A 52 5.12 -0.79 15.09
N ALA A 53 5.21 -2.09 15.35
CA ALA A 53 5.61 -3.08 14.35
C ALA A 53 4.58 -3.16 13.20
N GLY A 54 3.28 -3.10 13.50
CA GLY A 54 2.22 -3.04 12.50
C GLY A 54 2.33 -1.78 11.62
N LEU A 55 2.57 -0.63 12.23
CA LEU A 55 2.76 0.63 11.52
C LEU A 55 3.98 0.62 10.59
N VAL A 56 5.14 0.19 11.11
CA VAL A 56 6.38 0.09 10.33
C VAL A 56 6.20 -0.85 9.13
N THR A 57 5.54 -1.98 9.35
CA THR A 57 5.23 -2.94 8.29
C THR A 57 4.34 -2.33 7.21
N ALA A 58 3.31 -1.57 7.60
CA ALA A 58 2.43 -0.90 6.64
C ALA A 58 3.18 0.12 5.77
N ILE A 59 4.06 0.92 6.37
CA ILE A 59 4.86 1.93 5.65
C ILE A 59 5.81 1.25 4.66
N LEU A 60 6.57 0.25 5.12
CA LEU A 60 7.54 -0.46 4.29
C LEU A 60 6.85 -1.25 3.17
N ALA A 61 5.77 -1.95 3.47
CA ALA A 61 5.01 -2.71 2.48
C ALA A 61 4.39 -1.78 1.42
N GLY A 62 3.82 -0.66 1.82
CA GLY A 62 3.27 0.34 0.90
C GLY A 62 4.33 0.90 -0.05
N PHE A 63 5.51 1.25 0.47
CA PHE A 63 6.59 1.80 -0.35
C PHE A 63 7.19 0.76 -1.30
N ILE A 64 7.54 -0.43 -0.78
CA ILE A 64 8.20 -1.48 -1.56
C ILE A 64 7.25 -2.06 -2.60
N MET A 65 6.02 -2.42 -2.21
CA MET A 65 5.08 -3.00 -3.16
C MET A 65 4.56 -1.95 -4.14
N GLY A 66 4.27 -0.72 -3.70
CA GLY A 66 3.88 0.37 -4.59
C GLY A 66 4.90 0.63 -5.70
N ALA A 67 6.19 0.47 -5.41
CA ALA A 67 7.28 0.63 -6.38
C ALA A 67 7.51 -0.59 -7.29
N LEU A 68 7.10 -1.80 -6.90
CA LEU A 68 7.45 -3.04 -7.61
C LEU A 68 6.28 -3.75 -8.28
N THR A 69 5.03 -3.43 -7.92
CA THR A 69 3.88 -4.32 -8.15
C THR A 69 3.13 -4.10 -9.48
N GLY A 70 3.40 -3.02 -10.22
CA GLY A 70 2.81 -2.79 -11.56
C GLY A 70 1.28 -2.62 -11.60
N ALA A 71 0.61 -2.50 -10.44
CA ALA A 71 -0.83 -2.29 -10.32
C ALA A 71 -1.13 -0.87 -9.81
N PRO A 72 -1.84 -0.02 -10.57
CA PRO A 72 -1.92 1.43 -10.33
C PRO A 72 -2.71 1.85 -9.08
N PHE A 73 -3.52 0.97 -8.49
CA PHE A 73 -4.35 1.26 -7.30
C PHE A 73 -4.18 0.25 -6.17
N GLN A 74 -3.05 -0.45 -6.16
CA GLN A 74 -2.76 -1.44 -5.12
C GLN A 74 -2.36 -0.76 -3.81
N ILE A 75 -3.02 -1.18 -2.73
CA ILE A 75 -2.65 -0.82 -1.35
C ILE A 75 -2.07 -2.06 -0.69
N SER A 76 -0.97 -1.89 0.05
CA SER A 76 -0.15 -2.98 0.55
C SER A 76 0.26 -2.71 1.99
N GLY A 77 0.06 -3.70 2.87
CA GLY A 77 0.25 -3.55 4.31
C GLY A 77 -0.08 -4.85 5.07
N PRO A 78 -0.01 -4.82 6.42
CA PRO A 78 -0.42 -5.94 7.25
C PRO A 78 -1.91 -6.24 7.04
N THR A 79 -2.23 -7.51 6.79
CA THR A 79 -3.61 -7.99 6.59
C THR A 79 -4.05 -8.86 7.75
N GLY A 80 -5.36 -8.96 7.98
CA GLY A 80 -5.92 -9.85 8.99
C GLY A 80 -5.46 -11.31 8.80
N ALA A 81 -5.38 -11.78 7.57
CA ALA A 81 -4.90 -13.13 7.26
C ALA A 81 -3.43 -13.34 7.64
N MET A 82 -2.54 -12.40 7.35
CA MET A 82 -1.12 -12.47 7.75
C MET A 82 -0.96 -12.37 9.27
N SER A 83 -1.77 -11.52 9.91
CA SER A 83 -1.73 -11.32 11.37
C SER A 83 -2.22 -12.56 12.10
N ALA A 84 -3.25 -13.23 11.57
CA ALA A 84 -3.84 -14.45 12.14
C ALA A 84 -2.84 -15.61 12.24
N VAL A 85 -1.91 -15.73 11.29
CA VAL A 85 -0.87 -16.78 11.29
C VAL A 85 0.18 -16.53 12.38
N LEU A 86 0.40 -15.27 12.76
CA LEU A 86 1.37 -14.88 13.77
C LEU A 86 0.80 -14.87 15.19
N ILE A 87 -0.50 -15.11 15.35
CA ILE A 87 -1.14 -15.25 16.66
C ILE A 87 -0.47 -16.43 17.39
N VAL A 88 0.21 -16.11 18.49
CA VAL A 88 0.77 -17.05 19.47
C VAL A 88 -0.04 -16.97 20.75
#